data_AF-A0A1Q9PAN5-F1
#
_entry.id   AF-A0A1Q9PAN5-F1
#
_cell.length_a   1.000
_cell.length_b   1.000
_cell.length_c   1.000
_cell.angle_alpha   90.00
_cell.angle_beta   90.00
_cell.angle_gamma   90.00
#
_symmetry.space_group_name_H-M   'P 1'
#
loop_
_entity.id
_entity.type
_entity.pdbx_description
1 polymer ?
#
loop_
_entity_poly.entity_id
_entity_poly.type
_entity_poly.pdbx_seq_one_letter_code
_entity_poly.pdbx_strand_id
1 'polypeptide(L)'
;MRFSDLAIDDFARLKRFRRVAMNHDIALPETGMPVDAEIERLREQLNASVYLEAEPWMLPSWVDLTMKALDKEGTLITELPNNSYRNWSLIGGVGSKKYGITDSRGLVTAVPDCGSVDIWVQGTEGLIFPALMGQDEPQLKLVSPEDQLYEWRTDIQSVEFTRLLYHVKRDGVEYLHNEVILKNIALERTALTFF
;
A
#
# COMPACT_ATOMS: atom_id res chain seq x y z
N MET A 1 -2.08 -13.97 25.16
CA MET A 1 -1.09 -14.50 24.19
C MET A 1 0.24 -14.62 24.92
N ARG A 2 0.92 -15.76 24.86
CA ARG A 2 2.20 -15.95 25.58
C ARG A 2 3.33 -15.33 24.75
N PHE A 3 4.23 -14.59 25.37
CA PHE A 3 5.37 -13.91 24.73
C PHE A 3 6.24 -14.81 23.83
N SER A 4 6.19 -16.13 24.03
CA SER A 4 6.87 -17.13 23.19
C SER A 4 6.37 -17.20 21.75
N ASP A 5 5.08 -16.93 21.51
CA ASP A 5 4.46 -17.13 20.19
C ASP A 5 4.76 -15.97 19.22
N LEU A 6 4.96 -14.76 19.75
CA LEU A 6 5.36 -13.57 18.97
C LEU A 6 6.82 -13.67 18.53
N ALA A 7 7.72 -14.10 19.42
CA ALA A 7 9.14 -14.22 19.12
C ALA A 7 9.43 -15.26 18.01
N ILE A 8 8.68 -16.37 17.97
CA ILE A 8 8.82 -17.40 16.92
C ILE A 8 8.43 -16.84 15.54
N ASP A 9 7.44 -15.95 15.48
CA ASP A 9 6.97 -15.32 14.24
C ASP A 9 8.00 -14.32 13.70
N ASP A 10 8.62 -13.51 14.56
CA ASP A 10 9.62 -12.52 14.13
C ASP A 10 10.92 -13.16 13.62
N PHE A 11 11.36 -14.29 14.16
CA PHE A 11 12.49 -15.03 13.58
C PHE A 11 12.16 -15.63 12.22
N ALA A 12 10.92 -16.12 12.03
CA ALA A 12 10.47 -16.61 10.73
C ALA A 12 10.37 -15.47 9.70
N ARG A 13 9.88 -14.31 10.13
CA ARG A 13 9.83 -13.06 9.36
C ARG A 13 11.23 -12.58 8.98
N LEU A 14 12.16 -12.53 9.92
CA LEU A 14 13.55 -12.18 9.66
C LEU A 14 14.20 -13.12 8.63
N LYS A 15 13.97 -14.43 8.73
CA LYS A 15 14.46 -15.39 7.73
C LYS A 15 13.90 -15.10 6.33
N ARG A 16 12.64 -14.67 6.20
CA ARG A 16 12.06 -14.25 4.92
C ARG A 16 12.76 -13.00 4.39
N PHE A 17 12.90 -11.96 5.22
CA PHE A 17 13.59 -10.72 4.84
C PHE A 17 15.03 -10.98 4.39
N ARG A 18 15.80 -11.76 5.15
CA ARG A 18 17.17 -12.15 4.78
C ARG A 18 17.22 -12.88 3.44
N ARG A 19 16.33 -13.86 3.22
CA ARG A 19 16.27 -14.60 1.95
C ARG A 19 15.96 -13.69 0.76
N VAL A 20 15.00 -12.78 0.92
CA VAL A 20 14.64 -11.84 -0.15
C VAL A 20 15.78 -10.85 -0.38
N ALA A 21 16.37 -10.28 0.67
CA ALA A 21 17.52 -9.40 0.58
C ALA A 21 18.69 -10.03 -0.19
N MET A 22 19.05 -11.28 0.14
CA MET A 22 20.09 -12.02 -0.59
C MET A 22 19.76 -12.23 -2.07
N ASN A 23 18.50 -12.43 -2.43
CA ASN A 23 18.08 -12.57 -3.83
C ASN A 23 18.16 -11.24 -4.62
N HIS A 24 18.23 -10.10 -3.91
CA HIS A 24 18.40 -8.76 -4.46
C HIS A 24 19.83 -8.23 -4.25
N ASP A 25 20.79 -9.11 -3.99
CA ASP A 25 22.21 -8.77 -3.74
C ASP A 25 22.44 -7.77 -2.58
N ILE A 26 21.51 -7.70 -1.64
CA ILE A 26 21.61 -6.87 -0.43
C ILE A 26 22.40 -7.63 0.63
N ALA A 27 23.48 -7.02 1.10
CA ALA A 27 24.31 -7.56 2.17
C ALA A 27 23.54 -7.63 3.50
N LEU A 28 23.62 -8.78 4.18
CA LEU A 28 22.99 -8.93 5.48
C LEU A 28 23.74 -8.11 6.56
N PRO A 29 23.03 -7.48 7.52
CA PRO A 29 23.66 -6.75 8.61
C PRO A 29 24.58 -7.62 9.48
N GLU A 30 25.58 -7.01 10.11
CA GLU A 30 26.51 -7.71 11.00
C GLU A 30 25.81 -8.36 12.20
N THR A 31 26.38 -9.47 12.69
CA THR A 31 25.86 -10.22 13.85
C THR A 31 25.77 -9.35 15.10
N GLY A 32 24.57 -9.25 15.68
CA GLY A 32 24.33 -8.52 16.94
C GLY A 32 23.17 -7.52 16.89
N MET A 33 22.62 -7.25 15.71
CA MET A 33 21.43 -6.41 15.57
C MET A 33 20.18 -7.08 16.19
N PRO A 34 19.35 -6.35 16.94
CA PRO A 34 18.04 -6.86 17.35
C PRO A 34 17.18 -7.24 16.15
N VAL A 35 16.39 -8.30 16.27
CA VAL A 35 15.57 -8.87 15.17
C VAL A 35 14.73 -7.80 14.47
N ASP A 36 14.03 -6.95 15.23
CA ASP A 36 13.16 -5.90 14.68
C ASP A 36 13.95 -4.85 13.90
N ALA A 37 15.08 -4.42 14.43
CA ALA A 37 15.96 -3.45 13.79
C ALA A 37 16.55 -4.00 12.48
N GLU A 38 16.88 -5.29 12.45
CA GLU A 38 17.36 -5.95 11.26
C GLU A 38 16.28 -6.08 10.19
N ILE A 39 15.06 -6.41 10.59
CA ILE A 39 13.91 -6.45 9.67
C ILE A 39 13.65 -5.08 9.06
N GLU A 40 13.60 -4.01 9.87
CA GLU A 40 13.37 -2.66 9.36
C GLU A 40 14.50 -2.23 8.41
N ARG A 41 15.76 -2.45 8.77
CA ARG A 41 16.88 -2.12 7.89
C ARG A 41 16.81 -2.85 6.54
N LEU A 42 16.60 -4.17 6.58
CA LEU A 42 16.47 -4.97 5.35
C LEU A 42 15.27 -4.51 4.51
N ARG A 43 14.16 -4.13 5.15
CA ARG A 43 12.99 -3.56 4.46
C ARG A 43 13.34 -2.24 3.77
N GLU A 44 14.04 -1.33 4.44
CA GLU A 44 14.44 -0.04 3.87
C GLU A 44 15.38 -0.20 2.68
N GLN A 45 16.31 -1.14 2.75
CA GLN A 45 17.22 -1.47 1.63
C GLN A 45 16.48 -2.13 0.47
N LEU A 46 15.57 -3.06 0.76
CA LEU A 46 14.72 -3.68 -0.25
C LEU A 46 13.83 -2.65 -0.94
N ASN A 47 13.20 -1.74 -0.19
CA ASN A 47 12.44 -0.62 -0.73
C ASN A 47 13.30 0.23 -1.67
N ALA A 48 14.54 0.59 -1.28
CA ALA A 48 15.44 1.35 -2.13
C ALA A 48 15.77 0.57 -3.42
N SER A 49 16.11 -0.71 -3.31
CA SER A 49 16.49 -1.55 -4.46
C SER A 49 15.38 -1.72 -5.50
N VAL A 50 14.11 -1.71 -5.07
CA VAL A 50 12.96 -1.91 -5.95
C VAL A 50 12.41 -0.58 -6.44
N TYR A 51 12.18 0.38 -5.55
CA TYR A 51 11.41 1.57 -5.88
C TYR A 51 12.23 2.68 -6.54
N LEU A 52 13.56 2.73 -6.36
CA LEU A 52 14.36 3.76 -7.02
C LEU A 52 14.39 3.60 -8.55
N GLU A 53 14.22 2.37 -9.04
CA GLU A 53 14.18 2.05 -10.47
C GLU A 53 12.74 1.91 -11.01
N ALA A 54 11.74 1.95 -10.14
CA ALA A 54 10.36 1.75 -10.54
C ALA A 54 9.75 3.02 -11.16
N GLU A 55 8.88 2.82 -12.15
CA GLU A 55 8.11 3.90 -12.75
C GLU A 55 7.15 4.52 -11.73
N PRO A 56 6.82 5.82 -11.81
CA PRO A 56 5.99 6.49 -10.82
C PRO A 56 4.68 5.76 -10.50
N TRP A 57 4.01 5.20 -11.51
CA TRP A 57 2.74 4.47 -11.36
C TRP A 57 2.85 3.14 -10.61
N MET A 58 4.06 2.62 -10.43
CA MET A 58 4.36 1.42 -9.65
C MET A 58 4.63 1.76 -8.17
N LEU A 59 4.77 3.05 -7.84
CA LEU A 59 5.18 3.50 -6.52
C LEU A 59 4.00 3.66 -5.57
N PRO A 60 4.14 3.22 -4.32
CA PRO A 60 3.31 3.71 -3.23
C PRO A 60 3.38 5.22 -3.10
N SER A 61 2.28 5.85 -2.65
CA SER A 61 2.20 7.31 -2.49
C SER A 61 3.34 7.89 -1.65
N TRP A 62 3.67 7.24 -0.54
CA TRP A 62 4.74 7.68 0.36
C TRP A 62 6.11 7.63 -0.32
N VAL A 63 6.33 6.67 -1.22
CA VAL A 63 7.57 6.55 -1.98
C VAL A 63 7.64 7.66 -3.02
N ASP A 64 6.58 7.86 -3.80
CA ASP A 64 6.52 8.93 -4.80
C ASP A 64 6.78 10.31 -4.17
N LEU A 65 6.17 10.58 -3.02
CA LEU A 65 6.40 11.83 -2.28
C LEU A 65 7.83 11.94 -1.74
N THR A 66 8.36 10.88 -1.14
CA THR A 66 9.76 10.87 -0.68
C THR A 66 10.72 11.08 -1.86
N MET A 67 10.50 10.43 -3.00
CA MET A 67 11.32 10.56 -4.22
C MET A 67 11.23 11.95 -4.86
N LYS A 68 10.10 12.64 -4.77
CA LYS A 68 9.95 14.04 -5.20
C LYS A 68 10.69 15.01 -4.29
N ALA A 69 10.86 14.67 -3.01
CA ALA A 69 11.59 15.48 -2.04
C ALA A 69 13.10 15.18 -1.97
N LEU A 70 13.54 14.05 -2.53
CA LEU A 70 14.94 13.65 -2.56
C LEU A 70 15.71 14.40 -3.65
N ASP A 71 16.88 14.93 -3.29
CA ASP A 71 17.87 15.41 -4.25
C ASP A 71 18.58 14.21 -4.88
N LYS A 72 18.12 13.80 -6.07
CA LYS A 72 18.65 12.65 -6.80
C LYS A 72 20.04 12.90 -7.41
N GLU A 73 20.50 14.14 -7.47
CA GLU A 73 21.76 14.49 -8.16
C GLU A 73 22.98 14.40 -7.21
N GLY A 74 22.77 14.39 -5.89
CA GLY A 74 23.86 14.52 -4.92
C GLY A 74 24.18 13.29 -4.04
N THR A 75 23.27 12.32 -3.91
CA THR A 75 23.40 11.26 -2.89
C THR A 75 23.01 9.88 -3.41
N LEU A 76 23.87 8.88 -3.19
CA LEU A 76 23.53 7.48 -3.38
C LEU A 76 22.53 7.05 -2.30
N ILE A 77 21.28 6.81 -2.69
CA ILE A 77 20.22 6.35 -1.79
C ILE A 77 20.31 4.82 -1.70
N THR A 78 20.74 4.31 -0.55
CA THR A 78 20.82 2.86 -0.29
C THR A 78 19.69 2.34 0.60
N GLU A 79 18.96 3.24 1.24
CA GLU A 79 17.89 2.94 2.21
C GLU A 79 16.72 3.90 1.96
N LEU A 80 15.50 3.37 1.89
CA LEU A 80 14.29 4.16 1.64
C LEU A 80 13.25 3.90 2.75
N PRO A 81 13.30 4.70 3.83
CA PRO A 81 12.41 4.53 4.97
C PRO A 81 11.03 5.14 4.76
N ASN A 82 9.99 4.45 5.22
CA ASN A 82 8.64 5.03 5.29
C ASN A 82 8.43 5.82 6.59
N ASN A 83 9.25 6.87 6.77
CA ASN A 83 9.19 7.73 7.96
C ASN A 83 8.30 8.96 7.78
N SER A 84 8.13 9.43 6.54
CA SER A 84 7.60 10.76 6.24
C SER A 84 6.11 10.92 6.48
N TYR A 85 5.31 9.90 6.16
CA TYR A 85 3.86 10.02 6.28
C TYR A 85 3.26 9.11 7.33
N ARG A 86 3.79 7.89 7.55
CA ARG A 86 3.22 6.88 8.47
C ARG A 86 1.68 6.75 8.35
N ASN A 87 1.12 7.17 7.21
CA ASN A 87 -0.29 7.45 6.92
C ASN A 87 -1.02 6.20 6.45
N TRP A 88 -0.59 5.10 7.03
CA TRP A 88 -1.17 3.80 7.02
C TRP A 88 -2.51 3.88 7.76
N SER A 89 -3.59 4.20 7.05
CA SER A 89 -4.94 3.96 7.54
C SER A 89 -5.09 2.44 7.68
N LEU A 90 -5.31 1.96 8.90
CA LEU A 90 -5.46 0.53 9.16
C LEU A 90 -6.90 0.13 8.89
N ILE A 91 -7.11 -0.86 8.01
CA ILE A 91 -8.41 -1.52 7.79
C ILE A 91 -8.42 -2.81 8.64
N GLY A 92 -9.38 -2.96 9.56
CA GLY A 92 -9.57 -4.19 10.34
C GLY A 92 -11.01 -4.42 10.78
N GLY A 93 -11.41 -5.67 11.01
CA GLY A 93 -12.76 -5.98 11.50
C GLY A 93 -12.87 -5.99 13.03
N VAL A 94 -14.11 -5.88 13.56
CA VAL A 94 -14.41 -6.24 14.96
C VAL A 94 -14.08 -7.72 15.16
N GLY A 95 -13.05 -8.00 15.96
CA GLY A 95 -12.55 -9.36 16.18
C GLY A 95 -11.61 -9.90 15.09
N SER A 96 -11.10 -9.03 14.22
CA SER A 96 -10.03 -9.35 13.27
C SER A 96 -8.69 -9.51 14.00
N LYS A 97 -7.91 -10.54 13.66
CA LYS A 97 -6.54 -10.71 14.18
C LYS A 97 -5.49 -10.03 13.31
N LYS A 98 -5.85 -9.60 12.09
CA LYS A 98 -4.93 -8.97 11.14
C LYS A 98 -5.45 -7.61 10.67
N TYR A 99 -4.53 -6.69 10.42
CA TYR A 99 -4.82 -5.35 9.92
C TYR A 99 -4.36 -5.27 8.47
N GLY A 100 -5.26 -4.90 7.57
CA GLY A 100 -4.90 -4.34 6.29
C GLY A 100 -4.40 -2.92 6.47
N ILE A 101 -3.52 -2.47 5.60
CA ILE A 101 -2.95 -1.13 5.65
C ILE A 101 -3.23 -0.44 4.33
N THR A 102 -4.10 0.56 4.33
CA THR A 102 -4.30 1.46 3.18
C THR A 102 -3.52 2.75 3.40
N ASP A 103 -2.85 3.25 2.37
CA ASP A 103 -2.47 4.66 2.40
C ASP A 103 -3.71 5.54 2.18
N SER A 104 -3.61 6.84 2.52
CA SER A 104 -4.69 7.81 2.32
C SER A 104 -5.07 8.03 0.85
N ARG A 105 -4.32 7.45 -0.09
CA ARG A 105 -4.47 7.61 -1.54
C ARG A 105 -4.98 6.35 -2.25
N GLY A 106 -5.18 5.25 -1.52
CA GLY A 106 -5.85 4.04 -2.02
C GLY A 106 -4.93 2.85 -2.29
N LEU A 107 -3.63 2.92 -2.03
CA LEU A 107 -2.79 1.72 -2.07
C LEU A 107 -3.10 0.85 -0.85
N VAL A 108 -3.54 -0.40 -1.06
CA VAL A 108 -3.97 -1.28 0.05
C VAL A 108 -3.16 -2.54 0.16
N THR A 109 -2.64 -2.82 1.35
CA THR A 109 -1.94 -4.05 1.71
C THR A 109 -2.84 -4.88 2.62
N ALA A 110 -3.25 -6.10 2.24
CA ALA A 110 -4.20 -6.87 3.03
C ALA A 110 -3.63 -7.36 4.39
N VAL A 111 -2.34 -7.68 4.45
CA VAL A 111 -1.61 -8.10 5.67
C VAL A 111 -0.13 -7.75 5.52
N PRO A 112 0.65 -7.63 6.62
CA PRO A 112 2.10 -7.52 6.53
C PRO A 112 2.70 -8.63 5.66
N ASP A 113 3.72 -8.29 4.87
CA ASP A 113 4.40 -9.16 3.90
C ASP A 113 3.57 -9.56 2.65
N CYS A 114 2.39 -8.96 2.42
CA CYS A 114 1.67 -9.08 1.15
C CYS A 114 1.90 -7.87 0.24
N GLY A 115 1.80 -8.10 -1.08
CA GLY A 115 1.80 -7.03 -2.06
C GLY A 115 0.59 -6.11 -1.90
N SER A 116 0.73 -4.87 -2.34
CA SER A 116 -0.34 -3.89 -2.28
C SER A 116 -1.15 -3.86 -3.57
N VAL A 117 -2.43 -3.47 -3.48
CA VAL A 117 -3.36 -3.38 -4.60
C VAL A 117 -3.81 -1.92 -4.74
N ASP A 118 -3.71 -1.40 -5.96
CA ASP A 118 -4.36 -0.16 -6.38
C ASP A 118 -5.34 -0.44 -7.54
N ILE A 119 -6.15 0.55 -7.90
CA ILE A 119 -6.99 0.52 -9.11
C ILE A 119 -6.46 1.54 -10.12
N TRP A 120 -6.57 1.25 -11.41
CA TRP A 120 -6.21 2.21 -12.46
C TRP A 120 -7.46 2.61 -13.21
N VAL A 121 -7.63 3.92 -13.42
CA VAL A 121 -8.80 4.44 -14.13
C VAL A 121 -8.35 5.16 -15.39
N GLN A 122 -8.92 4.79 -16.53
CA GLN A 122 -8.64 5.50 -17.79
C GLN A 122 -9.36 6.84 -17.80
N GLY A 123 -8.59 7.94 -17.72
CA GLY A 123 -9.05 9.30 -17.93
C GLY A 123 -8.87 9.77 -19.39
N THR A 124 -9.22 11.03 -19.65
CA THR A 124 -9.07 11.70 -20.96
C THR A 124 -7.63 11.90 -21.37
N GLU A 125 -6.76 12.17 -20.40
CA GLU A 125 -5.36 12.55 -20.63
C GLU A 125 -4.40 11.38 -20.37
N GLY A 126 -4.90 10.22 -19.92
CA GLY A 126 -4.09 9.07 -19.57
C GLY A 126 -4.70 8.23 -18.46
N LEU A 127 -3.90 7.30 -17.92
CA LEU A 127 -4.27 6.53 -16.74
C LEU A 127 -4.14 7.39 -15.49
N ILE A 128 -5.16 7.31 -14.63
CA ILE A 128 -5.21 7.92 -13.31
C ILE A 128 -4.91 6.82 -12.30
N PHE A 129 -3.93 7.09 -11.45
CA PHE A 129 -3.49 6.23 -10.35
C PHE A 129 -3.88 6.92 -9.05
N PRO A 130 -4.94 6.48 -8.35
CA PRO A 130 -5.37 7.07 -7.09
C PRO A 130 -4.21 7.21 -6.09
N ALA A 131 -3.33 6.22 -6.00
CA ALA A 131 -2.16 6.27 -5.12
C ALA A 131 -1.21 7.46 -5.40
N LEU A 132 -1.20 8.00 -6.62
CA LEU A 132 -0.34 9.13 -6.99
C LEU A 132 -1.03 10.49 -6.90
N MET A 133 -2.32 10.52 -6.57
CA MET A 133 -3.09 11.75 -6.53
C MET A 133 -2.56 12.75 -5.49
N GLY A 134 -2.70 14.04 -5.81
CA GLY A 134 -2.27 15.14 -4.94
C GLY A 134 -3.03 15.18 -3.60
N GLN A 135 -2.56 16.00 -2.65
CA GLN A 135 -3.29 16.17 -1.38
C GLN A 135 -4.66 16.84 -1.56
N ASP A 136 -4.80 17.68 -2.58
CA ASP A 136 -6.04 18.40 -2.89
C ASP A 136 -6.98 17.61 -3.81
N GLU A 137 -6.55 16.43 -4.25
CA GLU A 137 -7.32 15.54 -5.12
C GLU A 137 -8.17 14.55 -4.29
N PRO A 138 -9.09 13.79 -4.93
CA PRO A 138 -9.83 12.74 -4.26
C PRO A 138 -8.95 11.78 -3.44
N GLN A 139 -9.24 11.69 -2.16
CA GLN A 139 -8.57 10.80 -1.22
C GLN A 139 -9.53 9.75 -0.67
N LEU A 140 -8.95 8.67 -0.17
CA LEU A 140 -9.69 7.65 0.55
C LEU A 140 -10.16 8.20 1.90
N LYS A 141 -11.47 8.15 2.17
CA LYS A 141 -12.12 8.67 3.37
C LYS A 141 -12.77 7.55 4.15
N LEU A 142 -12.65 7.57 5.48
CA LEU A 142 -13.43 6.69 6.34
C LEU A 142 -14.88 7.21 6.40
N VAL A 143 -15.81 6.48 5.79
CA VAL A 143 -17.23 6.87 5.69
C VAL A 143 -18.13 6.13 6.68
N SER A 144 -17.72 4.96 7.17
CA SER A 144 -18.32 4.26 8.31
C SER A 144 -17.22 3.80 9.26
N PRO A 145 -17.01 4.47 10.41
CA PRO A 145 -16.06 4.02 11.42
C PRO A 145 -16.45 2.68 12.06
N GLU A 146 -17.74 2.41 12.23
CA GLU A 146 -18.21 1.15 12.83
C GLU A 146 -17.89 -0.05 11.94
N ASP A 147 -18.12 0.10 10.63
CA ASP A 147 -17.89 -0.95 9.63
C ASP A 147 -16.47 -0.90 9.04
N GLN A 148 -15.69 0.13 9.41
CA GLN A 148 -14.40 0.45 8.81
C GLN A 148 -14.46 0.48 7.28
N LEU A 149 -15.48 1.14 6.76
CA LEU A 149 -15.70 1.34 5.34
C LEU A 149 -14.95 2.59 4.88
N TYR A 150 -14.03 2.39 3.96
CA TYR A 150 -13.29 3.45 3.30
C TYR A 150 -13.81 3.66 1.88
N GLU A 151 -13.99 4.92 1.49
CA GLU A 151 -14.49 5.31 0.18
C GLU A 151 -13.50 6.24 -0.51
N TRP A 152 -13.18 5.95 -1.77
CA TRP A 152 -12.55 6.89 -2.69
C TRP A 152 -13.52 7.14 -3.83
N ARG A 153 -13.72 8.40 -4.21
CA ARG A 153 -14.71 8.78 -5.22
C ARG A 153 -14.18 9.87 -6.13
N THR A 154 -14.37 9.72 -7.43
CA THR A 154 -14.01 10.73 -8.43
C THR A 154 -14.99 10.69 -9.60
N ASP A 155 -15.08 11.80 -10.32
CA ASP A 155 -15.85 11.90 -11.55
C ASP A 155 -14.88 12.02 -12.74
N ILE A 156 -15.02 11.12 -13.71
CA ILE A 156 -14.22 11.14 -14.93
C ILE A 156 -15.19 11.15 -16.11
N GLN A 157 -15.20 12.28 -16.82
CA GLN A 157 -16.14 12.54 -17.91
C GLN A 157 -17.61 12.33 -17.45
N SER A 158 -18.30 11.36 -18.04
CA SER A 158 -19.69 11.02 -17.78
C SER A 158 -19.88 9.93 -16.73
N VAL A 159 -18.80 9.44 -16.10
CA VAL A 159 -18.86 8.33 -15.14
C VAL A 159 -18.33 8.77 -13.79
N GLU A 160 -19.16 8.58 -12.78
CA GLU A 160 -18.76 8.62 -11.38
C GLU A 160 -18.18 7.25 -11.00
N PHE A 161 -16.97 7.28 -10.43
CA PHE A 161 -16.25 6.13 -9.92
C PHE A 161 -16.27 6.18 -8.40
N THR A 162 -16.72 5.10 -7.78
CA THR A 162 -16.66 4.92 -6.32
C THR A 162 -15.93 3.62 -6.03
N ARG A 163 -14.82 3.71 -5.30
CA ARG A 163 -14.08 2.58 -4.77
C ARG A 163 -14.38 2.44 -3.29
N LEU A 164 -14.81 1.25 -2.88
CA LEU A 164 -15.05 0.89 -1.49
C LEU A 164 -14.02 -0.15 -1.03
N LEU A 165 -13.45 0.10 0.13
CA LEU A 165 -12.49 -0.76 0.80
C LEU A 165 -12.99 -1.09 2.19
N TYR A 166 -13.19 -2.38 2.46
CA TYR A 166 -13.70 -2.85 3.74
C TYR A 166 -13.26 -4.27 4.03
N HIS A 167 -13.25 -4.62 5.32
CA HIS A 167 -12.90 -5.95 5.79
C HIS A 167 -14.13 -6.83 5.89
N VAL A 168 -14.00 -8.09 5.50
CA VAL A 168 -15.07 -9.10 5.62
C VAL A 168 -14.50 -10.36 6.25
N LYS A 169 -15.24 -10.93 7.22
CA LYS A 169 -14.94 -12.25 7.77
C LYS A 169 -15.96 -13.26 7.29
N ARG A 170 -15.48 -14.32 6.64
CA ARG A 170 -16.32 -15.41 6.14
C ARG A 170 -15.67 -16.76 6.44
N ASP A 171 -16.43 -17.66 7.05
CA ASP A 171 -15.99 -19.03 7.40
C ASP A 171 -14.68 -19.06 8.23
N GLY A 172 -14.49 -18.08 9.11
CA GLY A 172 -13.30 -17.94 9.94
C GLY A 172 -12.07 -17.36 9.20
N VAL A 173 -12.20 -17.05 7.92
CA VAL A 173 -11.17 -16.41 7.09
C VAL A 173 -11.47 -14.92 6.96
N GLU A 174 -10.40 -14.11 6.97
CA GLU A 174 -10.44 -12.66 6.87
C GLU A 174 -10.08 -12.22 5.45
N TYR A 175 -10.88 -11.33 4.87
CA TYR A 175 -10.72 -10.81 3.53
C TYR A 175 -10.72 -9.29 3.55
N LEU A 176 -9.94 -8.71 2.63
CA LEU A 176 -10.07 -7.32 2.25
C LEU A 176 -10.84 -7.27 0.94
N HIS A 177 -11.99 -6.61 0.92
CA HIS A 177 -12.76 -6.36 -0.29
C HIS A 177 -12.33 -5.03 -0.90
N ASN A 178 -12.11 -5.06 -2.22
CA ASN A 178 -11.92 -3.88 -3.06
C ASN A 178 -13.01 -3.87 -4.12
N GLU A 179 -14.03 -3.04 -3.89
CA GLU A 179 -15.22 -2.97 -4.72
C GLU A 179 -15.20 -1.66 -5.52
N VAL A 180 -15.43 -1.75 -6.83
CA VAL A 180 -15.46 -0.59 -7.73
C VAL A 180 -16.85 -0.49 -8.33
N ILE A 181 -17.51 0.63 -8.06
CA ILE A 181 -18.85 0.98 -8.53
C ILE A 181 -18.70 2.08 -9.58
N LEU A 182 -19.41 1.91 -10.69
CA LEU A 182 -19.37 2.80 -11.85
C LEU A 182 -20.77 3.28 -12.14
N LYS A 183 -20.98 4.60 -12.18
CA LYS A 183 -22.28 5.20 -12.45
C LYS A 183 -22.18 6.20 -13.61
N ASN A 184 -22.83 5.88 -14.72
CA ASN A 184 -22.99 6.84 -15.81
C ASN A 184 -23.99 7.93 -15.41
N ILE A 185 -23.50 9.15 -15.22
CA ILE A 185 -24.27 10.30 -14.75
C ILE A 185 -24.78 11.19 -15.90
N ALA A 186 -24.21 11.07 -17.10
CA ALA A 186 -24.55 11.94 -18.23
C ALA A 186 -25.59 11.32 -19.21
N LEU A 187 -25.98 10.06 -19.01
CA LEU A 187 -26.86 9.30 -19.93
C LEU A 187 -26.32 9.16 -21.37
N GLU A 188 -25.04 9.49 -21.58
CA GLU A 188 -24.35 9.33 -22.85
C GLU A 188 -23.80 7.91 -22.98
N ARG A 189 -23.53 7.46 -24.21
CA ARG A 189 -22.90 6.15 -24.40
C ARG A 189 -21.46 6.20 -23.86
N THR A 190 -21.17 5.41 -22.83
CA THR A 190 -19.83 5.27 -22.27
C THR A 190 -19.33 3.83 -22.39
N ALA A 191 -18.08 3.66 -22.79
CA ALA A 191 -17.39 2.37 -22.81
C ALA A 191 -16.50 2.26 -21.58
N LEU A 192 -16.53 1.10 -20.92
CA LEU A 192 -15.71 0.77 -19.76
C LEU A 192 -14.91 -0.49 -20.10
N THR A 193 -13.60 -0.44 -19.87
CA THR A 193 -12.69 -1.57 -20.15
C THR A 193 -12.01 -1.97 -18.85
N PHE A 194 -12.08 -3.25 -18.53
CA PHE A 194 -11.36 -3.87 -17.41
C PHE A 194 -10.17 -4.63 -17.97
N PHE A 195 -9.01 -4.47 -17.35
CA PHE A 195 -7.77 -5.15 -17.69
C PHE A 195 -7.40 -6.15 -16.60
#